data_AF-A0A6H2EKB2-F1
#
_entry.id   AF-A0A6H2EKB2-F1
#
_cell.length_a   1.000
_cell.length_b   1.000
_cell.length_c   1.000
_cell.angle_alpha   90.00
_cell.angle_beta   90.00
_cell.angle_gamma   90.00
#
_symmetry.space_group_name_H-M   'P 1'
#
loop_
_entity.id
_entity.type
_entity.pdbx_description
1 polymer ?
#
loop_
_entity_poly.entity_id
_entity_poly.type
_entity_poly.pdbx_seq_one_letter_code
_entity_poly.pdbx_strand_id
1 'polypeptide(L)'
;MTTPTSAHASLLSNRVVIVLIVFLVLVTIAGGGIWRWGQHLNYWGTPPALASLMNEKVAHPDQLGIETDTVWHTPSAGFLGKSRPYEVRYQSTGSIDVEKLTELTTTAEQDGWVADNSCAAPQLWCATKKTAGEPTKWLTISSQEVIGNSGKNIPIAVSITYY
;
A
#
# COMPACT_ATOMS: atom_id res chain seq x y z
N MET A 1 51.04 -23.20 49.50
CA MET A 1 50.84 -22.35 48.31
C MET A 1 50.30 -23.24 47.20
N THR A 2 48.99 -23.25 46.97
CA THR A 2 48.36 -23.71 45.71
C THR A 2 46.93 -23.16 45.67
N THR A 3 46.62 -22.59 44.51
CA THR A 3 45.57 -21.64 44.12
C THR A 3 44.16 -22.24 44.00
N PRO A 4 43.10 -21.58 44.52
CA PRO A 4 41.73 -21.83 44.12
C PRO A 4 41.28 -20.74 43.13
N THR A 5 41.27 -20.98 41.81
CA THR A 5 40.91 -19.87 40.89
C THR A 5 40.38 -20.25 39.51
N SER A 6 39.98 -21.50 39.21
CA SER A 6 39.46 -21.83 37.87
C SER A 6 37.94 -22.04 37.81
N ALA A 7 37.29 -22.53 38.88
CA ALA A 7 35.86 -22.88 38.83
C ALA A 7 34.89 -21.69 38.96
N HIS A 8 35.29 -20.62 39.66
CA HIS A 8 34.45 -19.42 39.82
C HIS A 8 34.41 -18.54 38.56
N ALA A 9 35.48 -18.54 37.76
CA ALA A 9 35.56 -17.76 36.53
C ALA A 9 34.63 -18.28 35.43
N SER A 10 34.45 -19.61 35.31
CA SER A 10 33.57 -20.22 34.30
C SER A 10 32.09 -20.01 34.59
N LEU A 11 31.68 -20.04 35.88
CA LEU A 11 30.30 -19.78 36.30
C LEU A 11 29.90 -18.31 36.12
N LEU A 12 30.80 -17.37 36.44
CA LEU A 12 30.58 -15.93 36.19
C LEU A 12 30.53 -15.63 34.69
N SER A 13 31.43 -16.22 33.90
CA SER A 13 31.43 -16.09 32.44
C SER A 13 30.11 -16.60 31.82
N ASN A 14 29.65 -17.79 32.21
CA ASN A 14 28.37 -18.32 31.71
C ASN A 14 27.17 -17.46 32.11
N ARG A 15 27.13 -16.91 33.33
CA ARG A 15 26.03 -16.03 33.76
C ARG A 15 26.03 -14.72 32.98
N VAL A 16 27.20 -14.11 32.74
CA VAL A 16 27.32 -12.88 31.94
C VAL A 16 26.91 -13.13 30.49
N VAL A 17 27.32 -14.26 29.91
CA VAL A 17 26.93 -14.65 28.54
C VAL A 17 25.41 -14.86 28.43
N ILE A 18 24.80 -15.54 29.40
CA ILE A 18 23.33 -15.75 29.43
C ILE A 18 22.60 -14.40 29.53
N VAL A 19 23.05 -13.50 30.42
CA VAL A 19 22.45 -12.16 30.54
C VAL A 19 22.57 -11.38 29.23
N LEU A 20 23.72 -11.44 28.55
CA LEU A 20 23.91 -10.79 27.25
C LEU A 20 22.99 -11.37 26.17
N ILE A 21 22.83 -12.69 26.11
CA ILE A 21 21.94 -13.34 25.14
C ILE A 21 20.49 -12.93 25.40
N VAL A 22 20.04 -12.98 26.66
CA VAL A 22 18.67 -12.58 27.03
C VAL A 22 18.45 -11.10 26.71
N PHE A 23 19.41 -10.23 27.01
CA PHE A 23 19.35 -8.81 26.67
C PHE A 23 19.23 -8.60 25.16
N LEU A 24 20.07 -9.26 24.36
CA LEU A 24 20.03 -9.17 22.89
C LEU A 24 18.69 -9.67 22.32
N VAL A 25 18.16 -10.78 22.84
CA VAL A 25 16.85 -11.29 22.44
C VAL A 25 15.75 -10.27 22.75
N LEU A 26 15.74 -9.70 23.97
CA LEU A 26 14.76 -8.69 24.36
C LEU A 26 14.86 -7.42 23.49
N VAL A 27 16.07 -6.94 23.22
CA VAL A 27 16.30 -5.78 22.34
C VAL A 27 15.82 -6.08 20.92
N THR A 28 16.05 -7.30 20.41
CA THR A 28 15.61 -7.68 19.06
C THR A 28 14.09 -7.77 18.98
N ILE A 29 13.43 -8.33 20.00
CA ILE A 29 11.95 -8.40 20.06
C ILE A 29 11.35 -6.99 20.17
N ALA A 30 11.87 -6.15 21.06
CA ALA A 30 11.40 -4.78 21.25
C ALA A 30 11.62 -3.94 19.98
N GLY A 31 12.82 -4.02 19.38
CA GLY A 31 13.15 -3.34 18.14
C GLY A 31 12.26 -3.79 16.97
N GLY A 32 12.02 -5.09 16.83
CA GLY A 32 11.11 -5.63 15.82
C GLY A 32 9.65 -5.21 16.04
N GLY A 33 9.20 -5.14 17.30
CA GLY A 33 7.87 -4.65 17.67
C GLY A 33 7.68 -3.18 17.30
N ILE A 34 8.65 -2.33 17.67
CA ILE A 34 8.65 -0.91 17.30
C ILE A 34 8.65 -0.77 15.78
N TRP A 35 9.53 -1.49 15.08
CA TRP A 35 9.61 -1.47 13.62
C TRP A 35 8.28 -1.81 12.95
N ARG A 36 7.63 -2.89 13.38
CA ARG A 36 6.31 -3.30 12.86
C ARG A 36 5.23 -2.28 13.18
N TRP A 37 5.25 -1.69 14.37
CA TRP A 37 4.32 -0.63 14.75
C TRP A 37 4.46 0.59 13.84
N GLY A 38 5.67 1.05 13.58
CA GLY A 38 5.88 2.21 12.70
C GLY A 38 5.56 1.91 11.23
N GLN A 39 5.81 0.68 10.76
CA GLN A 39 5.34 0.25 9.44
C GLN A 39 3.81 0.23 9.34
N HIS A 40 3.11 -0.29 10.35
CA HIS A 40 1.66 -0.38 10.33
C HIS A 40 0.98 1.01 10.34
N LEU A 41 1.58 1.96 11.06
CA LEU A 41 1.10 3.34 11.16
C LEU A 41 1.66 4.26 10.07
N ASN A 42 2.40 3.73 9.09
CA ASN A 42 2.97 4.49 7.98
C ASN A 42 3.98 5.57 8.40
N TYR A 43 4.73 5.37 9.49
CA TYR A 43 5.82 6.27 9.91
C TYR A 43 7.14 5.97 9.18
N TRP A 44 7.41 4.71 8.83
CA TRP A 44 8.58 4.31 8.05
C TRP A 44 8.31 3.04 7.22
N GLY A 45 8.97 2.94 6.08
CA GLY A 45 8.72 1.87 5.10
C GLY A 45 7.34 1.96 4.45
N THR A 46 7.01 0.97 3.61
CA THR A 46 5.69 0.87 2.99
C THR A 46 4.82 -0.10 3.80
N PRO A 47 3.67 0.33 4.33
CA PRO A 47 2.73 -0.56 5.01
C PRO A 47 2.26 -1.68 4.08
N PRO A 48 2.04 -2.92 4.57
CA PRO A 48 1.55 -4.03 3.73
C PRO A 48 0.25 -3.71 3.00
N ALA A 49 -0.64 -2.93 3.60
CA ALA A 49 -1.88 -2.46 2.99
C ALA A 49 -1.58 -1.58 1.76
N LEU A 50 -0.73 -0.56 1.91
CA LEU A 50 -0.35 0.30 0.78
C LEU A 50 0.38 -0.49 -0.31
N ALA A 51 1.27 -1.40 0.08
CA ALA A 51 1.96 -2.27 -0.87
C ALA A 51 0.99 -3.19 -1.64
N SER A 52 -0.07 -3.69 -0.98
CA SER A 52 -1.12 -4.47 -1.64
C SER A 52 -1.87 -3.63 -2.67
N LEU A 53 -2.22 -2.38 -2.36
CA LEU A 53 -2.84 -1.46 -3.35
C LEU A 53 -1.92 -1.17 -4.53
N MET A 54 -0.63 -0.93 -4.27
CA MET A 54 0.35 -0.68 -5.33
C MET A 54 0.59 -1.90 -6.22
N ASN A 55 0.32 -3.12 -5.74
CA ASN A 55 0.46 -4.35 -6.53
C ASN A 55 -0.80 -4.71 -7.34
N GLU A 56 -1.91 -3.96 -7.20
CA GLU A 56 -3.13 -4.21 -7.97
C GLU A 56 -2.93 -3.83 -9.44
N LYS A 57 -2.75 -4.83 -10.30
CA LYS A 57 -2.44 -4.67 -11.73
C LYS A 57 -3.50 -3.91 -12.50
N VAL A 58 -4.78 -4.06 -12.14
CA VAL A 58 -5.88 -3.34 -12.81
C VAL A 58 -5.82 -1.83 -12.55
N ALA A 59 -5.18 -1.41 -11.46
CA ALA A 59 -5.03 -0.01 -11.12
C ALA A 59 -4.06 0.73 -12.04
N HIS A 60 -3.17 -0.03 -12.67
CA HIS A 60 -2.00 0.41 -13.45
C HIS A 60 -2.42 0.60 -14.92
N PRO A 61 -2.66 1.85 -15.38
CA PRO A 61 -3.08 2.10 -16.76
C PRO A 61 -2.04 1.61 -17.79
N ASP A 62 -0.76 1.59 -17.41
CA ASP A 62 0.35 1.11 -18.24
C ASP A 62 0.23 -0.37 -18.62
N GLN A 63 -0.41 -1.20 -17.80
CA GLN A 63 -0.65 -2.61 -18.17
C GLN A 63 -1.62 -2.76 -19.34
N LEU A 64 -2.39 -1.72 -19.64
CA LEU A 64 -3.31 -1.63 -20.77
C LEU A 64 -2.73 -0.75 -21.90
N GLY A 65 -1.42 -0.48 -21.87
CA GLY A 65 -0.74 0.34 -22.86
C GLY A 65 -1.16 1.82 -22.83
N ILE A 66 -1.62 2.30 -21.67
CA ILE A 66 -1.93 3.71 -21.45
C ILE A 66 -0.77 4.35 -20.69
N GLU A 67 -0.14 5.37 -21.27
CA GLU A 67 0.96 6.07 -20.62
C GLU A 67 0.50 6.71 -19.30
N THR A 68 1.19 6.34 -18.22
CA THR A 68 0.98 6.88 -16.89
C THR A 68 2.01 7.98 -16.65
N ASP A 69 1.54 9.17 -16.34
CA ASP A 69 2.37 10.36 -16.14
C ASP A 69 2.83 10.49 -14.70
N THR A 70 1.90 10.33 -13.78
CA THR A 70 2.19 10.46 -12.34
C THR A 70 1.51 9.38 -11.53
N VAL A 71 2.28 8.82 -10.60
CA VAL A 71 1.78 7.93 -9.55
C VAL A 71 1.84 8.70 -8.24
N TRP A 72 0.69 8.89 -7.63
CA TRP A 72 0.58 9.45 -6.29
C TRP A 72 0.09 8.38 -5.32
N HIS A 73 0.59 8.39 -4.10
CA HIS A 73 0.08 7.53 -3.05
C HIS A 73 0.04 8.27 -1.71
N THR A 74 -0.73 7.75 -0.76
CA THR A 74 -0.78 8.32 0.59
C THR A 74 0.64 8.43 1.16
N PRO A 75 1.11 9.64 1.53
CA PRO A 75 2.43 9.83 2.09
C PRO A 75 2.51 9.26 3.50
N SER A 76 3.73 9.05 3.99
CA SER A 76 3.97 8.65 5.38
C SER A 76 3.27 9.59 6.37
N ALA A 77 2.70 9.05 7.44
CA ALA A 77 2.20 9.84 8.55
C ALA A 77 3.36 10.63 9.15
N GLY A 78 3.24 11.95 9.22
CA GLY A 78 4.21 12.78 9.97
C GLY A 78 4.19 12.41 11.45
N PHE A 79 5.24 12.77 12.20
CA PHE A 79 5.43 12.40 13.62
C PHE A 79 4.24 12.69 14.56
N LEU A 80 3.33 13.59 14.19
CA LEU A 80 2.05 13.88 14.88
C LEU A 80 0.85 13.91 13.91
N GLY A 81 1.02 13.40 12.69
CA GLY A 81 0.00 13.38 11.67
C GLY A 81 -0.99 12.25 11.92
N LYS A 82 -2.28 12.53 11.72
CA LYS A 82 -3.29 11.47 11.66
C LYS A 82 -2.97 10.54 10.49
N SER A 83 -3.13 9.23 10.68
CA SER A 83 -3.10 8.28 9.58
C SER A 83 -4.21 8.66 8.59
N ARG A 84 -3.83 8.85 7.32
CA ARG A 84 -4.78 9.01 6.23
C ARG A 84 -5.15 7.62 5.69
N PRO A 85 -6.35 7.44 5.13
CA PRO A 85 -6.67 6.22 4.38
C PRO A 85 -5.60 5.95 3.32
N TYR A 86 -5.28 4.69 3.10
CA TYR A 86 -4.36 4.30 2.04
C TYR A 86 -5.05 4.47 0.69
N GLU A 87 -4.44 5.27 -0.17
CA GLU A 87 -4.88 5.58 -1.51
C GLU A 87 -3.67 5.51 -2.45
N VAL A 88 -3.90 4.96 -3.64
CA VAL A 88 -2.96 5.03 -4.76
C VAL A 88 -3.71 5.57 -5.97
N ARG A 89 -3.16 6.61 -6.60
CA ARG A 89 -3.73 7.27 -7.77
C ARG A 89 -2.73 7.24 -8.91
N TYR A 90 -3.18 6.75 -10.06
CA TYR A 90 -2.45 6.78 -11.32
C TYR A 90 -3.13 7.81 -12.21
N GLN A 91 -2.37 8.79 -12.70
CA GLN A 91 -2.85 9.77 -13.66
C GLN A 91 -2.28 9.44 -15.04
N SER A 92 -3.18 9.33 -16.01
CA SER A 92 -2.81 9.14 -17.41
C SER A 92 -2.69 10.50 -18.11
N THR A 93 -1.58 10.71 -18.83
CA THR A 93 -1.46 11.81 -19.82
C THR A 93 -2.18 11.47 -21.12
N GLY A 94 -2.33 10.18 -21.41
CA GLY A 94 -3.09 9.70 -22.55
C GLY A 94 -4.57 9.99 -22.37
N SER A 95 -5.20 10.46 -23.43
CA SER A 95 -6.65 10.46 -23.52
C SER A 95 -7.16 9.04 -23.75
N ILE A 96 -8.21 8.67 -23.02
CA ILE A 96 -8.84 7.36 -23.17
C ILE A 96 -10.11 7.51 -24.00
N ASP A 97 -10.18 6.73 -25.09
CA ASP A 97 -11.40 6.49 -25.84
C ASP A 97 -12.34 5.53 -25.07
N VAL A 98 -13.63 5.56 -25.41
CA VAL A 98 -14.66 4.70 -24.81
C VAL A 98 -14.32 3.21 -24.89
N GLU A 99 -13.66 2.78 -25.96
CA GLU A 99 -13.24 1.39 -26.17
C GLU A 99 -12.19 0.94 -25.15
N LYS A 100 -11.15 1.75 -24.93
CA LYS A 100 -10.14 1.49 -23.89
C LYS A 100 -10.70 1.55 -22.48
N LEU A 101 -11.67 2.44 -22.23
CA LEU A 101 -12.39 2.45 -20.96
C LEU A 101 -13.16 1.13 -20.75
N THR A 102 -13.83 0.65 -21.80
CA THR A 102 -14.57 -0.62 -21.76
C THR A 102 -13.63 -1.80 -21.52
N GLU A 103 -12.48 -1.83 -22.19
CA GLU A 103 -11.43 -2.84 -21.97
C GLU A 103 -10.96 -2.86 -20.52
N LEU A 104 -10.64 -1.69 -19.95
CA LEU A 104 -10.19 -1.56 -18.57
C LEU A 104 -11.25 -2.06 -17.57
N THR A 105 -12.52 -1.67 -17.76
CA THR A 105 -13.61 -2.17 -16.91
C THR A 105 -13.84 -3.68 -17.07
N THR A 106 -13.69 -4.22 -18.28
CA THR A 106 -13.86 -5.65 -18.55
C THR A 106 -12.73 -6.46 -17.90
N THR A 107 -11.48 -6.00 -18.02
CA THR A 107 -10.33 -6.61 -17.35
C THR A 107 -10.49 -6.56 -15.83
N ALA A 108 -11.02 -5.46 -15.29
CA ALA A 108 -11.31 -5.36 -13.87
C ALA A 108 -12.36 -6.40 -13.43
N GLU A 109 -13.45 -6.54 -14.17
CA GLU A 109 -14.47 -7.54 -13.86
C GLU A 109 -13.92 -8.98 -13.92
N GLN A 110 -13.04 -9.28 -14.88
CA GLN A 110 -12.35 -10.57 -14.97
C GLN A 110 -11.40 -10.83 -13.79
N ASP A 111 -10.81 -9.78 -13.22
CA ASP A 111 -9.97 -9.83 -12.01
C ASP A 111 -10.81 -9.87 -10.70
N GLY A 112 -12.13 -9.95 -10.82
CA GLY A 112 -13.06 -10.10 -9.69
C GLY A 112 -13.54 -8.78 -9.08
N TRP A 113 -13.38 -7.67 -9.78
CA TRP A 113 -14.01 -6.40 -9.41
C TRP A 113 -15.49 -6.40 -9.77
N VAL A 114 -16.31 -5.82 -8.91
CA VAL A 114 -17.76 -5.71 -9.10
C VAL A 114 -18.11 -4.24 -9.27
N ALA A 115 -18.68 -3.88 -10.41
CA ALA A 115 -19.11 -2.52 -10.71
C ALA A 115 -20.09 -2.02 -9.64
N ASP A 116 -19.85 -0.81 -9.15
CA ASP A 116 -20.74 -0.12 -8.23
C ASP A 116 -21.48 0.97 -9.01
N ASN A 117 -22.80 0.83 -9.10
CA ASN A 117 -23.66 1.76 -9.83
C ASN A 117 -23.93 3.07 -9.06
N SER A 118 -23.35 3.23 -7.87
CA SER A 118 -23.54 4.42 -7.01
C SER A 118 -22.51 5.53 -7.23
N CYS A 119 -21.69 5.47 -8.29
CA CYS A 119 -20.77 6.54 -8.65
C CYS A 119 -21.48 7.88 -8.84
N ALA A 120 -21.00 8.90 -8.14
CA ALA A 120 -21.40 10.28 -8.42
C ALA A 120 -20.52 10.86 -9.55
N ALA A 121 -20.97 11.93 -10.19
CA ALA A 121 -20.05 12.71 -11.03
C ALA A 121 -18.95 13.34 -10.11
N PRO A 122 -17.66 13.39 -10.51
CA PRO A 122 -17.11 13.16 -11.86
C PRO A 122 -16.52 11.74 -12.08
N GLN A 123 -16.92 10.74 -11.29
CA GLN A 123 -16.46 9.37 -11.51
C GLN A 123 -17.15 8.79 -12.77
N LEU A 124 -16.33 8.30 -13.71
CA LEU A 124 -16.78 7.61 -14.92
C LEU A 124 -17.17 6.16 -14.62
N TRP A 125 -16.49 5.53 -13.66
CA TRP A 125 -16.74 4.16 -13.24
C TRP A 125 -16.19 3.91 -11.84
N CYS A 126 -16.85 3.06 -11.08
CA CYS A 126 -16.41 2.62 -9.77
C CYS A 126 -16.64 1.12 -9.65
N ALA A 127 -15.78 0.47 -8.90
CA ALA A 127 -15.94 -0.93 -8.59
C ALA A 127 -15.38 -1.24 -7.21
N THR A 128 -15.85 -2.35 -6.65
CA THR A 128 -15.33 -2.88 -5.40
C THR A 128 -14.84 -4.30 -5.58
N LYS A 129 -13.77 -4.65 -4.86
CA LYS A 129 -13.26 -6.02 -4.79
C LYS A 129 -13.23 -6.47 -3.35
N LYS A 130 -13.88 -7.60 -3.10
CA LYS A 130 -13.96 -8.24 -1.77
C LYS A 130 -13.14 -9.52 -1.80
N THR A 131 -12.04 -9.52 -1.06
CA THR A 131 -11.22 -10.71 -0.84
C THR A 131 -11.45 -11.22 0.58
N ALA A 132 -11.63 -12.53 0.76
CA ALA A 132 -11.89 -13.11 2.06
C ALA A 132 -10.75 -12.81 3.04
N GLY A 133 -11.06 -12.19 4.18
CA GLY A 133 -10.08 -11.83 5.21
C GLY A 133 -9.30 -10.53 4.94
N GLU A 134 -9.59 -9.81 3.87
CA GLU A 134 -9.01 -8.50 3.56
C GLU A 134 -10.07 -7.38 3.62
N PRO A 135 -9.67 -6.13 3.91
CA PRO A 135 -10.54 -4.98 3.75
C PRO A 135 -11.03 -4.82 2.31
N THR A 136 -12.22 -4.25 2.12
CA THR A 136 -12.79 -4.08 0.79
C THR A 136 -11.98 -3.03 0.03
N LYS A 137 -11.57 -3.36 -1.19
CA LYS A 137 -10.88 -2.41 -2.08
C LYS A 137 -11.93 -1.69 -2.91
N TRP A 138 -11.73 -0.40 -3.11
CA TRP A 138 -12.56 0.45 -3.94
C TRP A 138 -11.68 1.02 -5.06
N LEU A 139 -12.14 0.89 -6.30
CA LEU A 139 -11.51 1.41 -7.50
C LEU A 139 -12.42 2.48 -8.09
N THR A 140 -11.85 3.64 -8.43
CA THR A 140 -12.55 4.72 -9.14
C THR A 140 -11.77 5.13 -10.36
N ILE A 141 -12.50 5.41 -11.43
CA ILE A 141 -11.99 6.05 -12.63
C ILE A 141 -12.71 7.38 -12.75
N SER A 142 -11.95 8.46 -12.84
CA SER A 142 -12.49 9.82 -12.93
C SER A 142 -11.95 10.53 -14.16
N SER A 143 -12.76 11.40 -14.76
CA SER A 143 -12.26 12.35 -15.75
C SER A 143 -11.51 13.47 -15.04
N GLN A 144 -10.36 13.88 -15.56
CA GLN A 144 -9.81 15.18 -15.19
C GLN A 144 -10.61 16.21 -15.99
N GLU A 145 -11.51 16.95 -15.34
CA GLU A 145 -12.26 18.03 -15.98
C GLU A 145 -11.29 19.05 -16.59
N VAL A 146 -11.14 19.04 -17.91
CA VAL A 146 -10.77 20.24 -18.66
C VAL A 146 -12.00 20.66 -19.47
N ILE A 147 -12.60 21.74 -19.01
CA ILE A 147 -13.64 22.50 -19.69
C ILE A 147 -13.18 22.76 -21.14
N GLY A 148 -13.83 22.15 -22.12
CA GLY A 148 -13.64 22.52 -23.52
C GLY A 148 -13.80 21.40 -24.54
N ASN A 149 -14.96 21.39 -25.20
CA ASN A 149 -15.28 20.74 -26.47
C ASN A 149 -15.25 19.20 -26.57
N SER A 150 -16.48 18.69 -26.67
CA SER A 150 -16.92 17.71 -27.68
C SER A 150 -15.98 16.53 -27.97
N GLY A 151 -16.20 15.45 -27.22
CA GLY A 151 -16.18 14.09 -27.75
C GLY A 151 -14.89 13.64 -28.43
N LYS A 152 -14.03 12.97 -27.64
CA LYS A 152 -13.54 11.60 -27.90
C LYS A 152 -12.40 11.20 -26.97
N ASN A 153 -11.76 12.16 -26.31
CA ASN A 153 -10.49 11.94 -25.64
C ASN A 153 -10.42 12.64 -24.29
N ILE A 154 -10.59 11.89 -23.19
CA ILE A 154 -10.61 12.44 -21.83
C ILE A 154 -9.41 11.91 -21.04
N PRO A 155 -8.57 12.78 -20.44
CA PRO A 155 -7.56 12.33 -19.48
C PRO A 155 -8.24 11.74 -18.25
N ILE A 156 -7.80 10.56 -17.82
CA ILE A 156 -8.39 9.88 -16.66
C ILE A 156 -7.42 9.80 -15.48
N ALA A 157 -7.99 9.75 -14.28
CA ALA A 157 -7.30 9.35 -13.08
C ALA A 157 -7.95 8.08 -12.53
N VAL A 158 -7.13 7.04 -12.33
CA VAL A 158 -7.51 5.78 -11.69
C VAL A 158 -7.06 5.84 -10.23
N SER A 159 -7.97 5.68 -9.27
CA SER A 159 -7.67 5.66 -7.84
C SER A 159 -8.14 4.36 -7.21
N ILE A 160 -7.30 3.76 -6.36
CA ILE A 160 -7.68 2.64 -5.49
C ILE A 160 -7.49 3.01 -4.03
N THR A 161 -8.50 2.71 -3.21
CA THR A 161 -8.51 2.91 -1.76
C THR A 161 -9.03 1.68 -1.03
N TYR A 162 -8.79 1.61 0.29
CA TYR A 162 -9.55 0.71 1.16
C TYR A 162 -10.77 1.41 1.76
N TYR A 163 -11.84 0.65 1.94
CA TYR A 163 -13.05 1.04 2.68
C TYR A 163 -13.21 0.19 3.95
#